data_AF-A0A645C451-F1
#
_entry.id   AF-A0A645C451-F1
#
_cell.length_a   1.000
_cell.length_b   1.000
_cell.length_c   1.000
_cell.angle_alpha   90.00
_cell.angle_beta   90.00
_cell.angle_gamma   90.00
#
_symmetry.space_group_name_H-M   'P 1'
#
loop_
_entity.id
_entity.type
_entity.pdbx_description
1 polymer ?
#
loop_
_entity_poly.entity_id
_entity_poly.type
_entity_poly.pdbx_seq_one_letter_code
_entity_poly.pdbx_strand_id
1 'polypeptide(L)'
;MRQLKGHTRIFSQLAGYGAQAEEATEIEVNTAASYKMARIHDALKENGYSGHALEVFLVRLLFCLFADDTGIFEKDSFQHYILASRADGSDLSGRLSELFWVLNTPESTRMKTMPDELKRFRYINGSIFRDPLPPASFDGSMRDALVEVSREFDWTLISPSIFGAMFQGVMDQQARRALGVHYTSQENILKVIRPLFLDALYDEFERCKSTTRELRAFQDKLASLHFLDIILQSLIQFNGSRKLLPLAG
;
A
#
# COMPACT_ATOMS: atom_id res chain seq x y z
N MET A 1 42.32 -10.12 -22.44
CA MET A 1 40.85 -10.04 -22.34
C MET A 1 40.38 -8.85 -21.49
N ARG A 2 40.67 -7.60 -21.90
CA ARG A 2 40.19 -6.39 -21.18
C ARG A 2 39.87 -5.20 -22.10
N GLN A 3 39.65 -5.44 -23.39
CA GLN A 3 39.25 -4.41 -24.38
C GLN A 3 38.08 -4.86 -25.25
N LEU A 4 37.10 -5.55 -24.67
CA LEU A 4 35.88 -5.97 -25.39
C LEU A 4 34.59 -5.59 -24.65
N LYS A 5 34.57 -4.40 -24.01
CA LYS A 5 33.36 -3.83 -23.41
C LYS A 5 32.95 -2.48 -24.01
N GLY A 6 33.78 -1.89 -24.88
CA GLY A 6 33.51 -0.58 -25.50
C GLY A 6 32.75 -0.63 -26.83
N HIS A 7 32.67 -1.78 -27.50
CA HIS A 7 32.16 -1.85 -28.88
C HIS A 7 30.81 -2.57 -29.05
N THR A 8 30.18 -3.05 -27.97
CA THR A 8 28.87 -3.74 -28.06
C THR A 8 27.73 -2.83 -28.50
N ARG A 9 27.86 -1.51 -28.28
CA ARG A 9 26.84 -0.50 -28.61
C ARG A 9 26.71 -0.24 -30.12
N ILE A 10 27.78 -0.44 -30.88
CA ILE A 10 27.78 -0.25 -32.34
C ILE A 10 27.15 -1.48 -33.02
N PHE A 11 27.40 -2.68 -32.49
CA PHE A 11 26.81 -3.92 -33.01
C PHE A 11 25.31 -4.03 -32.73
N SER A 12 24.80 -3.49 -31.62
CA SER A 12 23.35 -3.48 -31.34
C SER A 12 22.57 -2.58 -32.29
N GLN A 13 23.14 -1.44 -32.72
CA GLN A 13 22.49 -0.52 -33.66
C GLN A 13 22.50 -1.04 -35.11
N LEU A 14 23.54 -1.79 -35.52
CA LEU A 14 23.64 -2.37 -36.86
C LEU A 14 22.75 -3.62 -37.06
N ALA A 15 22.39 -4.31 -35.98
CA ALA A 15 21.61 -5.55 -36.01
C ALA A 15 20.08 -5.34 -36.06
N GLY A 16 19.58 -4.11 -36.17
CA GLY A 16 18.15 -3.84 -36.34
C GLY A 16 17.27 -4.12 -35.12
N TYR A 17 17.86 -4.40 -33.95
CA TYR A 17 17.14 -4.38 -32.68
C TYR A 17 16.92 -2.92 -32.29
N GLY A 18 15.83 -2.32 -32.80
CA GLY A 18 15.29 -1.10 -32.21
C GLY A 18 15.16 -1.33 -30.71
N ALA A 19 15.68 -0.39 -29.92
CA ALA A 19 15.61 -0.45 -28.47
C ALA A 19 14.15 -0.68 -28.03
N GLN A 20 13.81 -1.93 -27.72
CA GLN A 20 12.64 -2.21 -26.92
C GLN A 20 12.90 -1.50 -25.61
N ALA A 21 11.99 -0.61 -25.22
CA ALA A 21 12.03 0.01 -23.90
C ALA A 21 12.21 -1.12 -22.88
N GLU A 22 13.30 -1.08 -22.12
CA GLU A 22 13.50 -2.02 -21.02
C GLU A 22 12.30 -1.84 -20.09
N GLU A 23 11.47 -2.88 -20.00
CA GLU A 23 10.30 -2.90 -19.13
C GLU A 23 10.80 -2.72 -17.70
N ALA A 24 10.36 -1.64 -17.03
CA ALA A 24 10.85 -1.29 -15.70
C ALA A 24 10.64 -2.48 -14.76
N THR A 25 11.68 -2.84 -14.00
CA THR A 25 11.57 -3.97 -13.08
C THR A 25 10.58 -3.64 -11.96
N GLU A 26 9.94 -4.66 -11.38
CA GLU A 26 9.04 -4.49 -10.22
C GLU A 26 9.69 -3.65 -9.09
N ILE A 27 11.00 -3.81 -8.89
CA ILE A 27 11.80 -3.06 -7.92
C ILE A 27 11.85 -1.56 -8.26
N GLU A 28 12.03 -1.22 -9.54
CA GLU A 28 12.10 0.17 -9.99
C GLU A 28 10.74 0.87 -9.83
N VAL A 29 9.65 0.19 -10.20
CA VAL A 29 8.29 0.72 -10.06
C VAL A 29 7.94 0.93 -8.58
N ASN A 30 8.21 -0.06 -7.72
CA ASN A 30 8.01 0.04 -6.27
C ASN A 30 8.82 1.19 -5.65
N THR A 31 10.06 1.38 -6.08
CA THR A 31 10.96 2.43 -5.57
C THR A 31 10.47 3.81 -5.99
N ALA A 32 10.09 3.99 -7.25
CA ALA A 32 9.57 5.25 -7.77
C ALA A 32 8.26 5.66 -7.08
N ALA A 33 7.31 4.73 -6.95
CA ALA A 33 6.05 4.97 -6.24
C ALA A 33 6.29 5.30 -4.75
N SER A 34 7.20 4.58 -4.08
CA SER A 34 7.58 4.87 -2.68
C SER A 34 8.09 6.30 -2.52
N TYR A 35 8.96 6.74 -3.43
CA TYR A 35 9.53 8.08 -3.38
C TYR A 35 8.47 9.17 -3.54
N LYS A 36 7.54 9.01 -4.49
CA LYS A 36 6.46 9.98 -4.70
C LYS A 36 5.51 10.04 -3.49
N MET A 37 5.16 8.91 -2.91
CA MET A 37 4.35 8.85 -1.69
C MET A 37 5.07 9.47 -0.48
N ALA A 38 6.39 9.25 -0.36
CA ALA A 38 7.20 9.90 0.67
C ALA A 38 7.20 11.43 0.52
N ARG A 39 7.22 11.96 -0.70
CA ARG A 39 7.09 13.42 -0.93
C ARG A 39 5.74 13.96 -0.47
N ILE A 40 4.64 13.24 -0.69
CA ILE A 40 3.31 13.63 -0.18
C ILE A 40 3.32 13.64 1.35
N HIS A 41 3.89 12.60 1.97
CA HIS A 41 4.07 12.54 3.42
C HIS A 41 4.85 13.74 3.97
N ASP A 42 6.02 14.03 3.38
CA ASP A 42 6.90 15.09 3.86
C ASP A 42 6.25 16.46 3.70
N ALA A 43 5.57 16.71 2.58
CA ALA A 43 4.82 17.94 2.35
C ALA A 43 3.70 18.15 3.40
N LEU A 44 2.95 17.10 3.73
CA LEU A 44 1.93 17.15 4.79
C LEU A 44 2.56 17.40 6.17
N LYS A 45 3.69 16.75 6.45
CA LYS A 45 4.45 16.92 7.71
C LYS A 45 4.99 18.33 7.87
N GLU A 46 5.58 18.90 6.82
CA GLU A 46 6.06 20.28 6.79
C GLU A 46 4.92 21.29 6.97
N ASN A 47 3.72 20.96 6.48
CA ASN A 47 2.50 21.72 6.71
C ASN A 47 1.85 21.47 8.10
N GLY A 48 2.55 20.78 9.00
CA GLY A 48 2.11 20.54 10.38
C GLY A 48 1.20 19.34 10.61
N TYR A 49 0.83 18.59 9.57
CA TYR A 49 0.06 17.35 9.70
C TYR A 49 1.01 16.19 9.99
N SER A 50 1.08 15.70 11.23
CA SER A 50 2.15 14.79 11.66
C SER A 50 1.69 13.69 12.64
N GLY A 51 2.62 12.81 13.00
CA GLY A 51 2.41 11.73 13.96
C GLY A 51 1.47 10.65 13.42
N HIS A 52 0.76 9.99 14.33
CA HIS A 52 -0.10 8.85 14.00
C HIS A 52 -1.17 9.18 12.95
N ALA A 53 -1.74 10.39 12.99
CA ALA A 53 -2.77 10.80 12.03
C ALA A 53 -2.22 10.83 10.60
N LEU A 54 -0.99 11.34 10.40
CA LEU A 54 -0.31 11.33 9.10
C LEU A 54 -0.06 9.91 8.59
N GLU A 55 0.43 9.03 9.45
CA GLU A 55 0.72 7.64 9.09
C GLU A 55 -0.54 6.90 8.64
N VAL A 56 -1.63 7.01 9.41
CA VAL A 56 -2.91 6.39 9.04
C VAL A 56 -3.49 7.01 7.78
N PHE A 57 -3.36 8.33 7.61
CA PHE A 57 -3.82 9.02 6.40
C PHE A 57 -3.11 8.51 5.15
N LEU A 58 -1.79 8.36 5.19
CA LEU A 58 -0.99 7.81 4.08
C LEU A 58 -1.36 6.36 3.76
N VAL A 59 -1.60 5.52 4.78
CA VAL A 59 -2.08 4.14 4.56
C VAL A 59 -3.44 4.13 3.87
N ARG A 60 -4.35 5.04 4.25
CA ARG A 60 -5.67 5.15 3.60
C ARG A 60 -5.56 5.58 2.14
N LEU A 61 -4.69 6.55 1.85
CA LEU A 61 -4.43 6.95 0.46
C LEU A 61 -3.86 5.79 -0.36
N LEU A 62 -2.87 5.10 0.18
CA LEU A 62 -2.25 3.95 -0.48
C LEU A 62 -3.29 2.84 -0.75
N PHE A 63 -4.14 2.54 0.24
CA PHE A 63 -5.26 1.62 0.04
C PHE A 63 -6.16 2.06 -1.12
N CYS A 64 -6.55 3.34 -1.18
CA CYS A 64 -7.41 3.85 -2.24
C CYS A 64 -6.75 3.75 -3.62
N LEU A 65 -5.45 4.01 -3.73
CA LEU A 65 -4.68 3.85 -4.97
C LEU A 65 -4.68 2.39 -5.46
N PHE A 66 -4.38 1.45 -4.56
CA PHE A 66 -4.49 0.02 -4.87
C PHE A 66 -5.91 -0.41 -5.24
N ALA A 67 -6.91 0.08 -4.51
CA ALA A 67 -8.30 -0.30 -4.71
C ALA A 67 -8.83 0.16 -6.07
N ASP A 68 -8.32 1.27 -6.61
CA ASP A 68 -8.72 1.81 -7.92
C ASP A 68 -8.29 0.89 -9.08
N ASP A 69 -7.09 0.31 -8.98
CA ASP A 69 -6.52 -0.52 -10.05
C ASP A 69 -6.82 -2.02 -9.91
N THR A 70 -7.04 -2.50 -8.68
CA THR A 70 -7.29 -3.93 -8.41
C THR A 70 -8.75 -4.36 -8.57
N GLY A 71 -9.64 -3.44 -8.94
CA GLY A 71 -11.08 -3.70 -9.13
C GLY A 71 -11.89 -3.80 -7.83
N ILE A 72 -11.32 -3.35 -6.70
CA ILE A 72 -12.08 -3.14 -5.46
C ILE A 72 -13.05 -1.98 -5.66
N PHE A 73 -12.54 -0.89 -6.24
CA PHE A 73 -13.35 0.21 -6.75
C PHE A 73 -13.65 0.01 -8.22
N GLU A 74 -14.58 0.82 -8.73
CA GLU A 74 -14.73 0.93 -10.16
C GLU A 74 -13.48 1.61 -10.74
N LYS A 75 -13.02 1.14 -11.90
CA LYS A 75 -11.76 1.59 -12.49
C LYS A 75 -11.68 3.12 -12.58
N ASP A 76 -10.54 3.67 -12.18
CA ASP A 76 -10.21 5.09 -12.18
C ASP A 76 -11.16 5.97 -11.32
N SER A 77 -12.04 5.39 -10.50
CA SER A 77 -13.03 6.15 -9.73
C SER A 77 -12.39 7.01 -8.65
N PHE A 78 -11.37 6.50 -7.95
CA PHE A 78 -10.62 7.27 -6.97
C PHE A 78 -9.80 8.37 -7.66
N GLN A 79 -9.11 8.05 -8.76
CA GLN A 79 -8.41 9.04 -9.58
C GLN A 79 -9.34 10.18 -10.02
N HIS A 80 -10.52 9.86 -10.57
CA HIS A 80 -11.49 10.88 -10.97
C HIS A 80 -12.00 11.69 -9.76
N TYR A 81 -12.22 11.02 -8.63
CA TYR A 81 -12.69 11.66 -7.40
C TYR A 81 -11.72 12.70 -6.86
N ILE A 82 -10.41 12.41 -6.86
CA ILE A 82 -9.37 13.38 -6.46
C ILE A 82 -9.14 14.44 -7.54
N LEU A 83 -9.24 14.07 -8.82
CA LEU A 83 -9.09 15.01 -9.94
C LEU A 83 -10.18 16.09 -9.92
N ALA A 84 -11.40 15.74 -9.50
CA ALA A 84 -12.53 16.65 -9.38
C ALA A 84 -12.41 17.65 -8.21
N SER A 85 -11.37 17.55 -7.36
CA SER A 85 -11.05 18.59 -6.38
C SER A 85 -10.67 19.89 -7.08
N ARG A 86 -10.75 21.01 -6.34
CA ARG A 86 -10.23 22.30 -6.79
C ARG A 86 -8.73 22.20 -7.07
N ALA A 87 -8.30 22.92 -8.11
CA ALA A 87 -6.89 22.97 -8.52
C ALA A 87 -5.97 23.61 -7.45
N ASP A 88 -6.53 24.45 -6.58
CA ASP A 88 -5.81 25.03 -5.43
C ASP A 88 -5.63 24.06 -4.26
N GLY A 89 -6.22 22.85 -4.33
CA GLY A 89 -6.15 21.81 -3.29
C GLY A 89 -7.05 22.06 -2.08
N SER A 90 -7.74 23.20 -2.00
CA SER A 90 -8.40 23.67 -0.78
C SER A 90 -9.56 22.79 -0.28
N ASP A 91 -10.20 22.01 -1.16
CA ASP A 91 -11.29 21.11 -0.82
C ASP A 91 -10.88 19.63 -0.74
N LEU A 92 -9.63 19.28 -1.09
CA LEU A 92 -9.19 17.90 -1.22
C LEU A 92 -9.30 17.13 0.11
N SER A 93 -8.92 17.73 1.25
CA SER A 93 -9.06 17.07 2.54
C SER A 93 -10.53 16.81 2.91
N GLY A 94 -11.44 17.70 2.54
CA GLY A 94 -12.87 17.53 2.79
C GLY A 94 -13.41 16.35 1.99
N ARG A 95 -13.08 16.28 0.70
CA ARG A 95 -13.42 15.17 -0.20
C ARG A 95 -12.89 13.84 0.32
N LEU A 96 -11.60 13.78 0.66
CA LEU A 96 -10.99 12.55 1.20
C LEU A 96 -11.61 12.11 2.52
N SER A 97 -11.96 13.05 3.40
CA SER A 97 -12.63 12.75 4.67
C SER A 97 -14.03 12.16 4.45
N GLU A 98 -14.79 12.71 3.49
CA GLU A 98 -16.10 12.19 3.10
C GLU A 98 -15.97 10.78 2.50
N LEU A 99 -15.01 10.58 1.59
CA LEU A 99 -14.72 9.27 1.02
C LEU A 99 -14.37 8.25 2.12
N PHE A 100 -13.47 8.56 3.04
CA PHE A 100 -13.09 7.65 4.12
C PHE A 100 -14.29 7.27 5.00
N TRP A 101 -15.20 8.21 5.25
CA TRP A 101 -16.45 7.91 5.94
C TRP A 101 -17.35 6.96 5.13
N VAL A 102 -17.48 7.16 3.82
CA VAL A 102 -18.26 6.29 2.92
C VAL A 102 -17.69 4.86 2.88
N LEU A 103 -16.37 4.73 2.83
CA LEU A 103 -15.68 3.43 2.87
C LEU A 103 -15.89 2.68 4.20
N ASN A 104 -16.19 3.41 5.27
CA ASN A 104 -16.54 2.86 6.59
C ASN A 104 -18.07 2.78 6.84
N THR A 105 -18.91 3.13 5.87
CA THR A 105 -20.37 3.15 6.04
C THR A 105 -21.04 2.07 5.19
N PRO A 106 -21.73 1.09 5.79
CA PRO A 106 -22.50 0.08 5.05
C PRO A 106 -23.49 0.71 4.08
N GLU A 107 -23.59 0.16 2.86
CA GLU A 107 -24.41 0.70 1.78
C GLU A 107 -25.87 0.92 2.18
N SER A 108 -26.44 0.01 2.98
CA SER A 108 -27.82 0.09 3.49
C SER A 108 -28.09 1.26 4.43
N THR A 109 -27.05 1.85 5.02
CA THR A 109 -27.15 2.94 6.01
C THR A 109 -26.73 4.29 5.44
N ARG A 110 -26.30 4.35 4.18
CA ARG A 110 -25.89 5.59 3.51
C ARG A 110 -27.08 6.51 3.28
N MET A 111 -26.83 7.82 3.34
CA MET A 111 -27.85 8.84 3.10
C MET A 111 -28.35 8.78 1.65
N LYS A 112 -29.67 8.87 1.46
CA LYS A 112 -30.28 8.80 0.11
C LYS A 112 -29.85 9.96 -0.81
N THR A 113 -29.58 11.11 -0.21
CA THR A 113 -29.15 12.35 -0.89
C THR A 113 -27.65 12.42 -1.15
N MET A 114 -26.89 11.37 -0.82
CA MET A 114 -25.45 11.30 -1.10
C MET A 114 -25.19 11.44 -2.62
N PRO A 115 -24.11 12.12 -3.03
CA PRO A 115 -23.71 12.18 -4.44
C PRO A 115 -23.52 10.79 -5.06
N ASP A 116 -23.95 10.62 -6.31
CA ASP A 116 -23.87 9.32 -7.00
C ASP A 116 -22.42 8.86 -7.21
N GLU A 117 -21.48 9.81 -7.37
CA GLU A 117 -20.05 9.54 -7.44
C GLU A 117 -19.56 8.77 -6.19
N LEU A 118 -20.03 9.15 -5.00
CA LEU A 118 -19.65 8.52 -3.73
C LEU A 118 -20.34 7.16 -3.52
N LYS A 119 -21.57 7.01 -4.02
CA LYS A 119 -22.32 5.74 -3.89
C LYS A 119 -21.62 4.56 -4.57
N ARG A 120 -20.77 4.82 -5.57
CA ARG A 120 -20.02 3.81 -6.33
C ARG A 120 -18.93 3.13 -5.50
N PHE A 121 -18.42 3.79 -4.46
CA PHE A 121 -17.41 3.20 -3.59
C PHE A 121 -18.03 2.15 -2.67
N ARG A 122 -17.47 0.94 -2.65
CA ARG A 122 -17.97 -0.16 -1.81
C ARG A 122 -17.69 0.07 -0.33
N TYR A 123 -18.46 -0.58 0.51
CA TYR A 123 -18.14 -0.67 1.93
C TYR A 123 -16.94 -1.62 2.13
N ILE A 124 -15.87 -1.13 2.75
CA ILE A 124 -14.62 -1.90 2.93
C ILE A 124 -14.53 -2.55 4.32
N ASN A 125 -15.25 -2.01 5.32
CA ASN A 125 -15.22 -2.47 6.70
C ASN A 125 -13.82 -2.83 7.20
N GLY A 126 -12.95 -1.83 7.35
CA GLY A 126 -11.60 -2.02 7.84
C GLY A 126 -11.39 -1.27 9.13
N SER A 127 -10.62 -1.86 10.07
CA SER A 127 -9.99 -1.10 11.16
C SER A 127 -9.29 0.16 10.63
N ILE A 128 -8.77 0.10 9.39
CA ILE A 128 -8.08 1.21 8.72
C ILE A 128 -8.95 2.46 8.52
N PHE A 129 -10.26 2.36 8.31
CA PHE A 129 -11.17 3.52 8.07
C PHE A 129 -12.07 3.85 9.27
N ARG A 130 -11.95 3.10 10.36
CA ARG A 130 -12.84 3.19 11.51
C ARG A 130 -12.79 4.55 12.20
N ASP A 131 -11.58 5.01 12.51
CA ASP A 131 -11.38 6.17 13.35
C ASP A 131 -11.35 7.45 12.50
N PRO A 132 -12.09 8.51 12.88
CA PRO A 132 -11.99 9.79 12.19
C PRO A 132 -10.59 10.36 12.34
N LEU A 133 -10.07 10.96 11.28
CA LEU A 133 -8.81 11.68 11.30
C LEU A 133 -9.07 13.19 11.36
N PRO A 134 -8.18 13.96 12.01
CA PRO A 134 -8.23 15.41 11.85
C PRO A 134 -8.07 15.78 10.36
N PRO A 135 -8.72 16.83 9.88
CA PRO A 135 -8.57 17.27 8.50
C PRO A 135 -7.12 17.72 8.26
N ALA A 136 -6.59 17.39 7.09
CA ALA A 136 -5.33 17.89 6.60
C ALA A 136 -5.56 19.19 5.80
N SER A 137 -4.50 19.95 5.55
CA SER A 137 -4.54 21.08 4.62
C SER A 137 -3.66 20.78 3.42
N PHE A 138 -4.22 20.92 2.22
CA PHE A 138 -3.52 20.73 0.96
C PHE A 138 -3.37 22.07 0.24
N ASP A 139 -2.26 22.21 -0.47
CA ASP A 139 -2.13 23.20 -1.54
C ASP A 139 -2.23 22.52 -2.92
N GLY A 140 -2.19 23.32 -3.98
CA GLY A 140 -2.26 22.81 -5.35
C GLY A 140 -1.13 21.84 -5.68
N SER A 141 0.07 22.02 -5.12
CA SER A 141 1.23 21.16 -5.38
C SER A 141 1.07 19.76 -4.76
N MET A 142 0.54 19.69 -3.54
CA MET A 142 0.26 18.42 -2.86
C MET A 142 -0.88 17.68 -3.57
N ARG A 143 -1.90 18.42 -4.02
CA ARG A 143 -3.02 17.88 -4.80
C ARG A 143 -2.55 17.32 -6.13
N ASP A 144 -1.71 18.06 -6.85
CA ASP A 144 -1.15 17.62 -8.13
C ASP A 144 -0.24 16.41 -7.96
N ALA A 145 0.56 16.36 -6.89
CA ALA A 145 1.37 15.19 -6.57
C ALA A 145 0.52 13.92 -6.36
N LEU A 146 -0.60 14.02 -5.63
CA LEU A 146 -1.49 12.88 -5.42
C LEU A 146 -2.17 12.42 -6.74
N VAL A 147 -2.61 13.38 -7.57
CA VAL A 147 -3.20 13.08 -8.87
C VAL A 147 -2.17 12.46 -9.84
N GLU A 148 -0.94 12.97 -9.85
CA GLU A 148 0.16 12.42 -10.65
C GLU A 148 0.42 10.96 -10.26
N VAL A 149 0.55 10.70 -8.95
CA VAL A 149 0.78 9.36 -8.40
C VAL A 149 -0.34 8.37 -8.74
N SER A 150 -1.60 8.82 -8.76
CA SER A 150 -2.72 7.95 -9.16
C SER A 150 -2.71 7.57 -10.65
N ARG A 151 -2.05 8.36 -11.50
CA ARG A 151 -2.03 8.18 -12.97
C ARG A 151 -0.77 7.50 -13.48
N GLU A 152 0.36 7.77 -12.83
CA GLU A 152 1.69 7.40 -13.30
C GLU A 152 1.99 5.91 -13.09
N PHE A 153 1.36 5.30 -12.09
CA PHE A 153 1.64 3.93 -11.68
C PHE A 153 0.42 3.03 -11.90
N ASP A 154 0.68 1.82 -12.41
CA ASP A 154 -0.25 0.70 -12.30
C ASP A 154 -0.04 0.04 -10.93
N TRP A 155 -0.95 0.31 -10.00
CA TRP A 155 -0.87 -0.20 -8.62
C TRP A 155 -1.08 -1.71 -8.54
N THR A 156 -1.49 -2.39 -9.61
CA THR A 156 -1.50 -3.87 -9.64
C THR A 156 -0.09 -4.47 -9.73
N LEU A 157 0.88 -3.71 -10.24
CA LEU A 157 2.28 -4.11 -10.35
C LEU A 157 3.10 -3.76 -9.10
N ILE A 158 2.51 -3.02 -8.17
CA ILE A 158 3.18 -2.59 -6.96
C ILE A 158 3.02 -3.65 -5.87
N SER A 159 4.13 -4.15 -5.35
CA SER A 159 4.09 -5.15 -4.29
C SER A 159 3.74 -4.51 -2.93
N PRO A 160 2.99 -5.20 -2.05
CA PRO A 160 2.79 -4.76 -0.67
C PRO A 160 4.10 -4.51 0.11
N SER A 161 5.25 -4.97 -0.38
CA SER A 161 6.55 -4.56 0.13
C SER A 161 6.79 -3.05 0.13
N ILE A 162 6.08 -2.30 -0.72
CA ILE A 162 6.12 -0.83 -0.78
C ILE A 162 5.78 -0.19 0.57
N PHE A 163 4.90 -0.80 1.38
CA PHE A 163 4.58 -0.30 2.72
C PHE A 163 5.85 -0.24 3.57
N GLY A 164 6.67 -1.29 3.53
CA GLY A 164 7.93 -1.35 4.26
C GLY A 164 8.92 -0.28 3.81
N ALA A 165 9.12 -0.14 2.50
CA ALA A 165 10.03 0.85 1.93
C ALA A 165 9.58 2.29 2.20
N MET A 166 8.28 2.57 2.09
CA MET A 166 7.68 3.86 2.38
C MET A 166 7.81 4.21 3.85
N PHE A 167 7.36 3.32 4.76
CA PHE A 167 7.44 3.53 6.20
C PHE A 167 8.88 3.69 6.68
N GLN A 168 9.79 2.89 6.14
CA GLN A 168 11.21 3.13 6.32
C GLN A 168 11.53 4.55 5.87
N GLY A 169 11.30 4.91 4.61
CA GLY A 169 11.60 6.23 4.03
C GLY A 169 11.14 7.44 4.85
N VAL A 170 9.96 7.37 5.47
CA VAL A 170 9.35 8.48 6.22
C VAL A 170 9.67 8.52 7.71
N MET A 171 10.12 7.41 8.30
CA MET A 171 10.55 7.37 9.71
C MET A 171 11.86 8.14 9.91
N ASP A 172 11.94 8.92 10.99
CA ASP A 172 13.14 9.66 11.38
C ASP A 172 14.36 8.72 11.58
N GLN A 173 15.55 9.19 11.21
CA GLN A 173 16.77 8.38 11.19
C GLN A 173 17.18 7.92 12.60
N GLN A 174 16.89 8.71 13.64
CA GLN A 174 17.15 8.32 15.03
C GLN A 174 16.10 7.31 15.52
N ALA A 175 14.83 7.49 15.17
CA ALA A 175 13.77 6.51 15.45
C ALA A 175 14.03 5.15 14.77
N ARG A 176 14.50 5.14 13.51
CA ARG A 176 14.89 3.90 12.80
C ARG A 176 15.99 3.13 13.52
N ARG A 177 17.04 3.82 13.98
CA ARG A 177 18.18 3.19 14.68
C ARG A 177 17.79 2.68 16.07
N ALA A 178 16.91 3.39 16.77
CA ALA A 178 16.46 2.99 18.10
C ALA A 178 15.51 1.78 18.07
N LEU A 179 14.68 1.65 17.02
CA LEU A 179 13.69 0.58 16.90
C LEU A 179 14.22 -0.69 16.20
N GLY A 180 15.34 -0.61 15.47
CA GLY A 180 15.92 -1.75 14.74
C GLY A 180 15.00 -2.32 13.65
N VAL A 181 13.98 -1.56 13.24
CA VAL A 181 12.94 -2.02 12.30
C VAL A 181 13.50 -1.96 10.88
N HIS A 182 14.07 -3.08 10.46
CA HIS A 182 14.37 -3.34 9.07
C HIS A 182 13.21 -4.12 8.46
N TYR A 183 12.60 -3.55 7.41
CA TYR A 183 11.70 -4.27 6.56
C TYR A 183 12.42 -5.53 6.04
N THR A 184 11.75 -6.68 6.13
CA THR A 184 12.26 -7.95 5.63
C THR A 184 11.73 -8.15 4.22
N SER A 185 12.63 -8.28 3.24
CA SER A 185 12.24 -8.47 1.85
C SER A 185 11.41 -9.73 1.64
N GLN A 186 10.53 -9.73 0.63
CA GLN A 186 9.75 -10.91 0.24
C GLN A 186 10.63 -12.14 0.02
N GLU A 187 11.79 -11.97 -0.61
CA GLU A 187 12.76 -13.06 -0.80
C GLU A 187 13.18 -13.69 0.53
N ASN A 188 13.50 -12.86 1.54
CA ASN A 188 13.90 -13.34 2.85
C ASN A 188 12.72 -13.92 3.66
N ILE A 189 11.50 -13.36 3.50
CA ILE A 189 10.28 -13.96 4.04
C ILE A 189 10.11 -15.38 3.48
N LEU A 190 10.21 -15.54 2.16
CA LEU A 190 10.08 -16.84 1.48
C LEU A 190 11.14 -17.85 1.95
N LYS A 191 12.39 -17.43 2.18
CA LYS A 191 13.44 -18.30 2.75
C LYS A 191 13.06 -18.89 4.11
N VAL A 192 12.23 -18.21 4.89
CA VAL A 192 11.76 -18.68 6.19
C VAL A 192 10.47 -19.50 6.04
N ILE A 193 9.45 -18.97 5.36
CA ILE A 193 8.12 -19.62 5.35
C ILE A 193 8.07 -20.88 4.48
N ARG A 194 8.88 -20.95 3.41
CA ARG A 194 8.99 -22.14 2.53
C ARG A 194 9.32 -23.40 3.33
N PRO A 195 10.48 -23.49 4.00
CA PRO A 195 10.79 -24.67 4.81
C PRO A 195 9.94 -24.80 6.08
N LEU A 196 9.41 -23.69 6.64
CA LEU A 196 8.66 -23.74 7.89
C LEU A 196 7.29 -24.43 7.75
N PHE A 197 6.55 -24.13 6.68
CA PHE A 197 5.23 -24.74 6.45
C PHE A 197 4.80 -24.77 4.98
N LEU A 198 5.23 -23.79 4.17
CA LEU A 198 4.63 -23.56 2.85
C LEU A 198 4.95 -24.69 1.86
N ASP A 199 6.19 -25.22 1.84
CA ASP A 199 6.55 -26.34 0.96
C ASP A 199 5.77 -27.61 1.31
N ALA A 200 5.56 -27.89 2.60
CA ALA A 200 4.75 -29.03 3.05
C ALA A 200 3.27 -28.90 2.64
N LEU A 201 2.71 -27.68 2.66
CA LEU A 201 1.35 -27.42 2.18
C LEU A 201 1.23 -27.62 0.66
N TYR A 202 2.23 -27.22 -0.12
CA TYR A 202 2.26 -27.50 -1.57
C TYR A 202 2.30 -28.99 -1.85
N ASP A 203 3.15 -29.74 -1.14
CA ASP A 203 3.25 -31.20 -1.30
C ASP A 203 1.94 -31.92 -0.94
N GLU A 204 1.24 -31.45 0.09
CA GLU A 204 -0.06 -31.98 0.49
C GLU A 204 -1.15 -31.64 -0.53
N PHE A 205 -1.17 -30.41 -1.05
CA PHE A 205 -2.07 -29.99 -2.11
C PHE A 205 -1.92 -30.88 -3.35
N GLU A 206 -0.68 -31.15 -3.78
CA GLU A 206 -0.41 -32.01 -4.92
C GLU A 206 -0.95 -33.44 -4.74
N ARG A 207 -1.01 -33.94 -3.50
CA ARG A 207 -1.58 -35.26 -3.18
C ARG A 207 -3.10 -35.26 -3.11
N CYS A 208 -3.71 -34.18 -2.64
CA CYS A 208 -5.15 -34.11 -2.34
C CYS A 208 -6.01 -33.42 -3.42
N LYS A 209 -5.39 -32.85 -4.47
CA LYS A 209 -6.09 -32.12 -5.55
C LYS A 209 -6.98 -32.97 -6.45
N SER A 210 -6.90 -34.29 -6.36
CA SER A 210 -7.61 -35.21 -7.27
C SER A 210 -9.06 -35.46 -6.88
N THR A 211 -9.45 -35.22 -5.62
CA THR A 211 -10.82 -35.44 -5.16
C THR A 211 -11.40 -34.24 -4.41
N THR A 212 -12.67 -33.92 -4.66
CA THR A 212 -13.35 -32.79 -4.00
C THR A 212 -13.40 -32.93 -2.48
N ARG A 213 -13.49 -34.17 -1.97
CA ARG A 213 -13.54 -34.43 -0.53
C ARG A 213 -12.22 -34.07 0.15
N GLU A 214 -11.10 -34.51 -0.41
CA GLU A 214 -9.77 -34.24 0.15
C GLU A 214 -9.40 -32.77 -0.01
N LEU A 215 -9.78 -32.15 -1.14
CA LEU A 215 -9.59 -30.71 -1.35
C LEU A 215 -10.35 -29.86 -0.34
N ARG A 216 -11.59 -30.24 0.01
CA ARG A 216 -12.37 -29.55 1.07
C ARG A 216 -11.70 -29.70 2.43
N ALA A 217 -11.25 -30.91 2.77
CA ALA A 217 -10.53 -31.13 4.03
C ALA A 217 -9.23 -30.31 4.10
N PHE A 218 -8.52 -30.18 2.97
CA PHE A 218 -7.33 -29.33 2.88
C PHE A 218 -7.69 -27.84 3.00
N GLN A 219 -8.78 -27.38 2.39
CA GLN A 219 -9.29 -26.01 2.56
C GLN A 219 -9.65 -25.69 4.01
N ASP A 220 -10.35 -26.60 4.70
CA ASP A 220 -10.71 -26.44 6.11
C ASP A 220 -9.45 -26.37 7.00
N LYS A 221 -8.43 -27.18 6.69
CA LYS A 221 -7.12 -27.12 7.34
C LYS A 221 -6.48 -25.76 7.14
N LEU A 222 -6.38 -25.27 5.89
CA LEU A 222 -5.80 -23.95 5.60
C LEU A 222 -6.51 -22.83 6.37
N ALA A 223 -7.84 -22.86 6.45
CA ALA A 223 -8.63 -21.88 7.19
C ALA A 223 -8.39 -21.92 8.71
N SER A 224 -7.93 -23.05 9.25
CA SER A 224 -7.63 -23.23 10.68
C SER A 224 -6.20 -22.81 11.08
N LEU A 225 -5.32 -22.53 10.12
CA LEU A 225 -3.94 -22.15 10.40
C LEU A 225 -3.87 -20.75 11.02
N HIS A 226 -3.13 -20.64 12.11
CA HIS A 226 -2.88 -19.37 12.80
C HIS A 226 -1.39 -19.04 12.70
N PHE A 227 -1.07 -17.86 12.18
CA PHE A 227 0.30 -17.37 12.08
C PHE A 227 0.50 -16.26 13.10
N LEU A 228 1.56 -16.37 13.90
CA LEU A 228 1.92 -15.38 14.91
C LEU A 228 3.24 -14.69 14.52
N ASP A 229 3.16 -13.39 14.24
CA ASP A 229 4.32 -12.52 14.13
C ASP A 229 4.34 -11.54 15.31
N ILE A 230 5.25 -11.78 16.25
CA ILE A 230 5.39 -11.01 17.49
C ILE A 230 5.94 -9.58 17.26
N ILE A 231 6.62 -9.33 16.13
CA ILE A 231 7.20 -8.02 15.82
C ILE A 231 6.17 -7.13 15.11
N LEU A 232 5.40 -7.69 14.16
CA LEU A 232 4.29 -6.96 13.52
C LEU A 232 3.23 -6.51 14.53
N GLN A 233 2.91 -7.33 15.53
CA GLN A 233 1.99 -6.94 16.61
C GLN A 233 2.47 -5.73 17.41
N SER A 234 3.79 -5.62 17.63
CA SER A 234 4.39 -4.54 18.39
C SER A 234 4.32 -3.21 17.63
N LEU A 235 4.54 -3.21 16.31
CA LEU A 235 4.40 -2.01 15.46
C LEU A 235 2.96 -1.51 15.37
N ILE A 236 1.98 -2.42 15.30
CA ILE A 236 0.56 -2.07 15.28
C ILE A 236 0.10 -1.52 16.64
N GLN A 237 0.59 -2.07 17.75
CA GLN A 237 0.25 -1.57 19.10
C GLN A 237 1.02 -0.32 19.53
N PHE A 238 2.23 -0.08 19.03
CA PHE A 238 2.97 1.14 19.33
C PHE A 238 2.32 2.38 18.70
N ASN A 239 1.69 2.21 17.53
CA ASN A 239 0.95 3.26 16.84
C ASN A 239 -0.46 3.50 17.41
N GLY A 240 -1.04 2.52 18.09
CA GLY A 240 -2.28 2.70 18.85
C GLY A 240 -1.98 3.02 20.30
N SER A 241 -1.85 4.31 20.65
CA SER A 241 -1.65 4.81 22.01
C SER A 241 -2.37 3.96 23.09
N ARG A 242 -1.64 3.05 23.73
CA ARG A 242 -1.95 2.60 25.07
C ARG A 242 -0.97 3.26 26.01
N LYS A 243 -1.45 4.30 26.68
CA LYS A 243 -0.91 4.71 27.97
C LYS A 243 -0.67 3.43 28.78
N LEU A 244 0.60 3.14 29.06
CA LEU A 244 0.97 2.25 30.15
C LEU A 244 0.33 2.84 31.40
N LEU A 245 -0.67 2.12 31.95
CA LEU A 245 -1.11 2.35 33.32
C LEU A 245 0.13 2.27 34.23
N PRO A 246 0.36 3.23 35.13
CA PRO A 246 1.37 3.05 36.15
C PRO A 246 0.94 1.87 37.01
N LEU A 247 1.78 0.83 37.07
CA LEU A 247 1.67 -0.17 38.12
C LEU A 247 1.82 0.57 39.46
N ALA A 248 0.82 0.35 40.30
CA ALA A 248 0.63 0.98 41.59
C ALA A 248 1.90 0.91 42.48
N GLY A 249 2.15 2.01 43.17
CA GLY A 249 2.67 2.04 44.54
C GLY A 249 1.58 2.56 45.45
#